data_AF-A0AAV7QN11-F1
#
_entry.id   AF-A0AAV7QN11-F1
#
_cell.length_a   1.000
_cell.length_b   1.000
_cell.length_c   1.000
_cell.angle_alpha   90.00
_cell.angle_beta   90.00
_cell.angle_gamma   90.00
#
_symmetry.space_group_name_H-M   'P 1'
#
loop_
_entity.id
_entity.type
_entity.pdbx_description
1 polymer ?
#
loop_
_entity_poly.entity_id
_entity_poly.type
_entity_poly.pdbx_seq_one_letter_code
_entity_poly.pdbx_strand_id
1 'polypeptide(L)'
;MQKLQLQDLWRHRNPTIREFSCYTPAAISYSRLDYCLVSETLSTQIQSITYLALYISDHSPLQIHLKKGYKRPTVPTWRLQPEALTDAPFVNAVRDGLVQYFEANWGTSTTRGCDWEAMKVVIRGICMQTTNGVRHQLEKDVLDIEARLRDLEKCLPTQPQKMEDWRQASRVPPGDWRCLERYVHKSYRQRLHAEGDKAGASLQVCLNSMLTIHLLPH
;
A
#
# COMPACT_ATOMS: atom_id res chain seq x y z
N MET A 1 -13.44 -14.95 -26.61
CA MET A 1 -12.04 -14.59 -26.32
C MET A 1 -11.12 -14.79 -27.52
N GLN A 2 -11.07 -15.97 -28.16
CA GLN A 2 -10.22 -16.21 -29.34
C GLN A 2 -10.40 -15.19 -30.49
N LYS A 3 -11.65 -14.80 -30.80
CA LYS A 3 -11.94 -13.78 -31.82
C LYS A 3 -11.39 -12.38 -31.49
N LEU A 4 -11.15 -12.08 -30.21
CA LEU A 4 -10.63 -10.80 -29.73
C LEU A 4 -9.13 -10.86 -29.37
N GLN A 5 -8.47 -12.02 -29.56
CA GLN A 5 -7.07 -12.24 -29.20
C GLN A 5 -6.73 -11.86 -27.75
N LEU A 6 -7.69 -12.04 -26.84
CA LEU A 6 -7.52 -11.83 -25.40
C LEU A 6 -7.41 -13.18 -24.69
N GLN A 7 -6.52 -13.23 -23.70
CA GLN A 7 -6.34 -14.39 -22.83
C GLN A 7 -6.42 -13.98 -21.37
N ASP A 8 -6.96 -14.89 -20.54
CA ASP A 8 -6.89 -14.77 -19.08
C ASP A 8 -5.45 -15.06 -18.62
N LEU A 9 -4.73 -14.00 -18.27
CA LEU A 9 -3.31 -14.08 -17.95
C LEU A 9 -3.04 -14.93 -16.72
N TRP A 10 -3.87 -14.78 -15.67
CA TRP A 10 -3.65 -15.49 -14.43
C TRP A 10 -3.82 -16.98 -14.65
N ARG A 11 -4.89 -17.39 -15.36
CA ARG A 11 -5.12 -18.82 -15.68
C ARG A 11 -4.06 -19.37 -16.63
N HIS A 12 -3.63 -18.58 -17.61
CA HIS A 12 -2.56 -18.97 -18.54
C HIS A 12 -1.24 -19.28 -17.80
N ARG A 13 -0.87 -18.48 -16.80
CA ARG A 13 0.35 -18.68 -16.00
C ARG A 13 0.19 -19.73 -14.91
N ASN A 14 -1.04 -19.99 -14.45
CA ASN A 14 -1.35 -20.88 -13.34
C ASN A 14 -2.39 -21.96 -13.78
N PRO A 15 -2.04 -22.84 -14.73
CA PRO A 15 -3.00 -23.79 -15.31
C PRO A 15 -3.50 -24.82 -14.30
N THR A 16 -2.63 -25.24 -13.36
CA THR A 16 -2.93 -26.28 -12.37
C THR A 16 -3.37 -25.73 -11.01
N ILE A 17 -3.12 -24.46 -10.74
CA ILE A 17 -3.38 -23.86 -9.43
C ILE A 17 -4.85 -23.47 -9.32
N ARG A 18 -5.43 -23.75 -8.15
CA ARG A 18 -6.77 -23.32 -7.77
C ARG A 18 -6.66 -22.24 -6.71
N GLU A 19 -6.75 -20.99 -7.15
CA GLU A 19 -6.98 -19.83 -6.29
C GLU A 19 -8.33 -19.20 -6.67
N PHE A 20 -8.90 -18.52 -5.69
CA PHE A 20 -10.25 -17.97 -5.76
C PHE A 20 -10.19 -16.49 -5.44
N SER A 21 -11.10 -15.74 -6.03
CA SER A 21 -11.18 -14.31 -5.80
C SER A 21 -12.32 -13.94 -4.85
N CYS A 22 -13.30 -14.81 -4.64
CA CYS A 22 -14.44 -14.55 -3.77
C CYS A 22 -14.80 -15.80 -2.96
N TYR A 23 -15.24 -15.58 -1.73
CA TYR A 23 -15.85 -16.59 -0.88
C TYR A 23 -17.30 -16.21 -0.56
N THR A 24 -18.22 -17.13 -0.82
CA THR A 24 -19.65 -16.94 -0.52
C THR A 24 -20.02 -17.79 0.69
N PRO A 25 -20.28 -17.17 1.86
CA PRO A 25 -20.56 -17.91 3.09
C PRO A 25 -21.84 -18.75 3.02
N ALA A 26 -22.90 -18.23 2.39
CA ALA A 26 -24.21 -18.90 2.32
C ALA A 26 -24.17 -20.23 1.56
N ALA A 27 -23.30 -20.33 0.56
CA ALA A 27 -23.09 -21.53 -0.24
C ALA A 27 -21.84 -22.32 0.16
N ILE A 28 -21.06 -21.82 1.15
CA ILE A 28 -19.74 -22.33 1.55
C ILE A 28 -18.90 -22.65 0.30
N SER A 29 -18.89 -21.71 -0.63
CA SER A 29 -18.32 -21.92 -1.97
C SER A 29 -17.29 -20.85 -2.30
N TYR A 30 -16.23 -21.27 -2.97
CA TYR A 30 -15.19 -20.40 -3.47
C TYR A 30 -15.33 -20.26 -4.98
N SER A 31 -15.26 -19.02 -5.47
CA SER A 31 -15.36 -18.72 -6.88
C SER A 31 -14.27 -17.76 -7.32
N ARG A 32 -13.92 -17.82 -8.60
CA ARG A 32 -13.00 -16.86 -9.23
C ARG A 32 -13.82 -15.98 -10.17
N LEU A 33 -14.15 -14.79 -9.70
CA LEU A 33 -14.98 -13.81 -10.39
C LEU A 33 -14.15 -12.69 -11.03
N ASP A 34 -12.92 -12.49 -10.55
CA ASP A 34 -12.03 -11.43 -11.00
C ASP A 34 -11.03 -11.96 -12.02
N TYR A 35 -11.13 -11.51 -13.27
CA TYR A 35 -10.32 -11.99 -14.39
C TYR A 35 -9.40 -10.87 -14.90
N CYS A 36 -8.17 -11.23 -15.28
CA CYS A 36 -7.26 -10.33 -15.99
C CYS A 36 -7.17 -10.78 -17.45
N LEU A 37 -7.98 -10.17 -18.32
CA LEU A 37 -7.96 -10.41 -19.75
C LEU A 37 -6.99 -9.44 -20.42
N VAL A 38 -5.96 -9.97 -21.08
CA VAL A 38 -4.93 -9.16 -21.75
C VAL A 38 -4.67 -9.68 -23.16
N SER A 39 -4.20 -8.80 -24.03
CA SER A 39 -3.70 -9.20 -25.34
C SER A 39 -2.38 -9.97 -25.19
N GLU A 40 -2.05 -10.78 -26.19
CA GLU A 40 -0.78 -11.50 -26.23
C GLU A 40 0.42 -10.54 -26.20
N THR A 41 0.31 -9.39 -26.87
CA THR A 41 1.34 -8.34 -26.87
C THR A 41 1.60 -7.78 -25.47
N LEU A 42 0.55 -7.43 -24.72
CA LEU A 42 0.67 -6.87 -23.38
C LEU A 42 1.11 -7.92 -22.35
N SER A 43 0.75 -9.19 -22.55
CA SER A 43 1.20 -10.31 -21.71
C SER A 43 2.73 -10.35 -21.56
N THR A 44 3.46 -10.04 -22.65
CA THR A 44 4.93 -10.00 -22.63
C THR A 44 5.50 -8.90 -21.74
N GLN A 45 4.74 -7.83 -21.51
CA GLN A 45 5.10 -6.71 -20.65
C GLN A 45 4.72 -6.95 -19.19
N ILE A 46 4.00 -8.02 -18.86
CA ILE A 46 3.63 -8.31 -17.47
C ILE A 46 4.68 -9.25 -16.86
N GLN A 47 5.28 -8.86 -15.74
CA GLN A 47 6.26 -9.63 -15.01
C GLN A 47 5.62 -10.70 -14.12
N SER A 48 4.62 -10.34 -13.31
CA SER A 48 3.91 -11.29 -12.46
C SER A 48 2.45 -10.89 -12.25
N ILE A 49 1.63 -11.87 -11.85
CA ILE A 49 0.22 -11.70 -11.55
C ILE A 49 -0.17 -12.63 -10.39
N THR A 50 -0.76 -12.10 -9.32
CA THR A 50 -1.04 -12.85 -8.08
C THR A 50 -2.28 -12.31 -7.37
N TYR A 51 -3.12 -13.18 -6.81
CA TYR A 51 -4.16 -12.76 -5.86
C TYR A 51 -3.53 -12.40 -4.51
N LEU A 52 -4.05 -11.35 -3.87
CA LEU A 52 -3.68 -10.92 -2.53
C LEU A 52 -4.68 -11.42 -1.49
N ALA A 53 -4.34 -11.36 -0.19
CA ALA A 53 -5.26 -11.75 0.86
C ALA A 53 -6.57 -10.95 0.79
N LEU A 54 -7.68 -11.62 1.11
CA LEU A 54 -9.02 -11.08 1.15
C LEU A 54 -9.21 -10.39 2.51
N TYR A 55 -9.03 -9.07 2.60
CA TYR A 55 -9.25 -8.36 3.87
C TYR A 55 -9.91 -6.99 3.73
N ILE A 56 -9.97 -6.45 2.52
CA ILE A 56 -10.56 -5.13 2.23
C ILE A 56 -12.02 -5.27 1.76
N SER A 57 -12.31 -6.34 1.02
CA SER A 57 -13.62 -6.64 0.45
C SER A 57 -13.91 -8.15 0.49
N ASP A 58 -15.13 -8.53 0.16
CA ASP A 58 -15.54 -9.91 -0.16
C ASP A 58 -14.86 -10.47 -1.42
N HIS A 59 -14.07 -9.63 -2.11
CA HIS A 59 -13.17 -10.00 -3.19
C HIS A 59 -11.67 -9.86 -2.80
N SER A 60 -10.85 -10.80 -3.27
CA SER A 60 -9.39 -10.78 -3.23
C SER A 60 -8.85 -9.91 -4.37
N PRO A 61 -8.01 -8.90 -4.07
CA PRO A 61 -7.40 -8.07 -5.10
C PRO A 61 -6.45 -8.86 -6.00
N LEU A 62 -6.49 -8.60 -7.30
CA LEU A 62 -5.56 -9.16 -8.28
C LEU A 62 -4.41 -8.17 -8.54
N GLN A 63 -3.21 -8.50 -8.10
CA GLN A 63 -2.02 -7.68 -8.29
C GLN A 63 -1.30 -8.05 -9.58
N ILE A 64 -0.94 -7.05 -10.39
CA ILE A 64 -0.19 -7.20 -11.64
C ILE A 64 1.07 -6.35 -11.56
N HIS A 65 2.22 -6.96 -11.84
CA HIS A 65 3.50 -6.26 -11.95
C HIS A 65 3.87 -6.13 -13.42
N LEU A 66 4.05 -4.90 -13.91
CA LEU A 66 4.52 -4.64 -15.27
C LEU A 66 6.04 -4.60 -15.30
N LYS A 67 6.63 -5.14 -16.37
CA LYS A 67 8.03 -4.93 -16.71
C LYS A 67 8.26 -3.44 -16.84
N LYS A 68 9.20 -2.92 -16.06
CA LYS A 68 9.58 -1.51 -16.09
C LYS A 68 10.16 -1.21 -17.48
N GLY A 69 9.41 -0.50 -18.31
CA GLY A 69 9.96 0.09 -19.53
C GLY A 69 11.09 1.07 -19.17
N TYR A 70 11.90 1.46 -20.17
CA TYR A 70 12.91 2.51 -20.00
C TYR A 70 12.19 3.83 -19.61
N LYS A 71 12.12 4.12 -18.31
CA LYS A 71 11.51 5.35 -17.79
C LYS A 71 12.61 6.31 -17.37
N ARG A 72 12.40 7.59 -17.69
CA ARG A 72 13.22 8.69 -17.17
C ARG A 72 13.26 8.57 -15.64
N PRO A 73 14.44 8.60 -14.99
CA PRO A 73 14.51 8.54 -13.54
C PRO A 73 13.80 9.78 -12.97
N THR A 74 12.59 9.58 -12.46
CA THR A 74 11.94 10.58 -11.61
C THR A 74 12.67 10.57 -10.29
N VAL A 75 13.32 11.68 -9.95
CA VAL A 75 13.97 11.83 -8.65
C VAL A 75 12.86 11.81 -7.59
N PRO A 76 12.83 10.83 -6.67
CA PRO A 76 11.79 10.77 -5.66
C PRO A 76 11.86 12.02 -4.79
N THR A 77 10.84 12.87 -4.87
CA THR A 77 10.71 14.03 -3.98
C THR A 77 10.26 13.54 -2.61
N TRP A 78 11.13 13.65 -1.61
CA TRP A 78 10.72 13.42 -0.22
C TRP A 78 9.56 14.33 0.17
N ARG A 79 8.66 13.81 1.00
CA ARG A 79 7.56 14.55 1.63
C ARG A 79 7.46 14.15 3.09
N LEU A 80 7.31 15.15 3.96
CA LEU A 80 7.01 14.94 5.37
C LEU A 80 5.62 14.32 5.51
N GLN A 81 5.48 13.34 6.39
CA GLN A 81 4.21 12.72 6.74
C GLN A 81 3.53 13.60 7.80
N PRO A 82 2.35 14.20 7.55
CA PRO A 82 1.68 15.07 8.52
C PRO A 82 1.40 14.40 9.86
N GLU A 83 1.23 13.08 9.87
CA GLU A 83 0.96 12.26 11.04
C GLU A 83 2.15 12.27 12.01
N ALA A 84 3.38 12.39 11.50
CA ALA A 84 4.57 12.51 12.34
C ALA A 84 4.50 13.74 13.26
N LEU A 85 3.76 14.79 12.85
CA LEU A 85 3.58 16.00 13.67
C LEU A 85 2.66 15.78 14.89
N THR A 86 1.96 14.64 14.95
CA THR A 86 1.16 14.26 16.14
C THR A 86 1.97 13.44 17.15
N ASP A 87 3.13 12.93 16.75
CA ASP A 87 4.00 12.14 17.60
C ASP A 87 4.92 13.06 18.42
N ALA A 88 4.74 13.08 19.75
CA ALA A 88 5.50 13.95 20.64
C ALA A 88 7.03 13.70 20.59
N PRO A 89 7.53 12.45 20.59
CA PRO A 89 8.93 12.14 20.32
C PRO A 89 9.46 12.76 19.03
N PHE A 90 8.75 12.62 17.90
CA PHE A 90 9.14 13.23 16.63
C PHE A 90 9.23 14.76 16.74
N VAL A 91 8.20 15.40 17.30
CA VAL A 91 8.16 16.86 17.45
C VAL A 91 9.30 17.37 18.33
N ASN A 92 9.61 16.65 19.41
CA ASN A 92 10.72 17.00 20.30
C ASN A 92 12.07 16.85 19.58
N ALA A 93 12.30 15.77 18.84
CA ALA A 93 13.53 15.58 18.07
C ALA A 93 13.76 16.71 17.03
N VAL A 94 12.71 17.16 16.35
CA VAL A 94 12.79 18.31 15.43
C VAL A 94 13.07 19.61 16.17
N ARG A 95 12.43 19.84 17.33
CA ARG A 95 12.65 21.03 18.15
C ARG A 95 14.08 21.09 18.67
N ASP A 96 14.59 20.00 19.21
CA ASP A 96 15.94 19.91 19.75
C ASP A 96 16.98 20.07 18.64
N GLY A 97 16.73 19.48 17.46
CA GLY A 97 17.56 19.67 16.28
C GLY A 97 17.62 21.12 15.79
N LEU A 98 16.52 21.86 15.87
CA LEU A 98 16.49 23.30 15.56
C LEU A 98 17.34 24.10 16.55
N VAL A 99 17.18 23.85 17.85
CA VAL A 99 17.95 24.53 18.90
C VAL A 99 19.44 24.28 18.72
N GLN A 100 19.85 23.01 18.59
CA GLN A 100 21.25 22.63 18.39
C GLN A 100 21.84 23.24 17.12
N TYR A 101 21.06 23.28 16.02
CA TYR A 101 21.52 23.90 14.79
C TYR A 101 21.85 25.38 14.99
N PHE A 102 20.94 26.14 15.62
CA PHE A 102 21.16 27.56 15.83
C PHE A 102 22.26 27.83 16.86
N GLU A 103 22.34 27.08 17.95
CA GLU A 103 23.44 27.22 18.92
C GLU A 103 24.82 27.03 18.29
N ALA A 104 24.95 26.07 17.36
CA ALA A 104 26.23 25.76 16.73
C ALA A 104 26.57 26.65 15.51
N ASN A 105 25.57 27.16 14.79
CA ASN A 105 25.77 27.80 13.48
C ASN A 105 25.35 29.28 13.43
N TRP A 106 24.85 29.84 14.54
CA TRP A 106 24.44 31.24 14.55
C TRP A 106 25.61 32.18 14.22
N GLY A 107 25.49 32.93 13.11
CA GLY A 107 26.48 33.92 12.68
C GLY A 107 27.73 33.33 12.02
N THR A 108 27.76 32.03 11.71
CA THR A 108 28.91 31.40 11.02
C THR A 108 28.84 31.50 9.50
N SER A 109 27.65 31.72 8.93
CA SER A 109 27.48 31.78 7.47
C SER A 109 27.64 33.20 6.90
N THR A 110 27.90 33.24 5.60
CA THR A 110 28.11 34.48 4.85
C THR A 110 26.81 35.25 4.60
N THR A 111 25.66 34.56 4.58
CA THR A 111 24.35 35.18 4.36
C THR A 111 23.25 34.43 5.10
N ARG A 112 22.20 35.14 5.53
CA ARG A 112 21.01 34.54 6.16
C ARG A 112 20.32 33.49 5.27
N GLY A 113 20.47 33.59 3.95
CA GLY A 113 19.96 32.59 3.00
C GLY A 113 20.69 31.25 3.12
N CYS A 114 22.00 31.27 3.32
CA CYS A 114 22.80 30.06 3.56
C CYS A 114 22.38 29.38 4.87
N ASP A 115 22.16 30.15 5.95
CA ASP A 115 21.66 29.61 7.22
C ASP A 115 20.32 28.90 7.05
N TRP A 116 19.39 29.50 6.30
CA TRP A 116 18.08 28.91 6.04
C TRP A 116 18.16 27.61 5.24
N GLU A 117 18.96 27.58 4.17
CA GLU A 117 19.12 26.38 3.36
C GLU A 117 19.78 25.24 4.14
N ALA A 118 20.85 25.53 4.89
CA ALA A 118 21.54 24.53 5.70
C ALA A 118 20.64 24.00 6.83
N MET A 119 19.89 24.87 7.52
CA MET A 119 18.91 24.47 8.53
C MET A 119 17.88 23.50 7.95
N LYS A 120 17.30 23.82 6.79
CA LYS A 120 16.30 22.94 6.14
C LYS A 120 16.87 21.56 5.83
N VAL A 121 18.13 21.47 5.38
CA VAL A 121 18.79 20.19 5.09
C VAL A 121 18.95 19.36 6.37
N VAL A 122 19.40 19.98 7.47
CA VAL A 122 19.55 19.32 8.76
C VAL A 122 18.22 18.79 9.28
N ILE A 123 17.19 19.65 9.34
CA ILE A 123 15.86 19.25 9.81
C ILE A 123 15.25 18.17 8.93
N ARG A 124 15.42 18.26 7.61
CA ARG A 124 14.98 17.19 6.70
C ARG A 124 15.69 15.87 7.01
N GLY A 125 16.98 15.89 7.30
CA GLY A 125 17.76 14.72 7.72
C GLY A 125 17.17 14.06 8.97
N ILE A 126 16.87 14.86 9.99
CA ILE A 126 16.23 14.41 11.24
C ILE A 126 14.87 13.78 10.93
N CYS A 127 14.01 14.48 10.18
CA CYS A 127 12.70 13.97 9.80
C CYS A 127 12.77 12.66 9.00
N MET A 128 13.76 12.52 8.11
CA MET A 128 13.97 11.28 7.34
C MET A 128 14.42 10.14 8.25
N GLN A 129 15.36 10.39 9.15
CA GLN A 129 15.89 9.37 10.05
C GLN A 129 14.81 8.82 10.98
N THR A 130 14.04 9.70 11.61
CA THR A 130 12.99 9.32 12.56
C THR A 130 11.85 8.56 11.88
N THR A 131 11.41 9.01 10.70
CA THR A 131 10.29 8.37 10.00
C THR A 131 10.67 7.10 9.24
N ASN A 132 11.94 6.89 8.90
CA ASN A 132 12.39 5.70 8.18
C ASN A 132 12.22 4.41 9.01
N GLY A 133 12.58 4.46 10.31
CA GLY A 133 12.44 3.30 11.20
C GLY A 133 10.98 2.88 11.35
N VAL A 134 10.10 3.84 11.62
CA VAL A 134 8.65 3.62 11.73
C VAL A 134 8.09 3.04 10.43
N ARG A 135 8.48 3.60 9.27
CA ARG A 135 8.05 3.09 7.97
C ARG A 135 8.48 1.65 7.74
N HIS A 136 9.73 1.32 8.04
CA HIS A 136 10.23 -0.05 7.83
C HIS A 136 9.52 -1.06 8.75
N GLN A 137 9.25 -0.66 9.98
CA GLN A 137 8.48 -1.50 10.91
C GLN A 137 7.05 -1.71 10.41
N LEU A 138 6.35 -0.66 9.99
CA LEU A 138 5.01 -0.75 9.40
C LEU A 138 4.98 -1.62 8.14
N GLU A 139 5.98 -1.48 7.25
CA GLU A 139 6.11 -2.32 6.05
C GLU A 139 6.25 -3.80 6.42
N LYS A 140 7.03 -4.12 7.45
CA LYS A 140 7.21 -5.48 7.96
C LYS A 140 5.94 -6.03 8.59
N ASP A 141 5.26 -5.24 9.43
CA ASP A 141 4.04 -5.65 10.11
C ASP A 141 2.93 -5.94 9.10
N VAL A 142 2.80 -5.14 8.05
CA VAL A 142 1.84 -5.37 6.97
C VAL A 142 2.15 -6.68 6.23
N LEU A 143 3.41 -6.96 5.91
CA LEU A 143 3.79 -8.20 5.24
C LEU A 143 3.50 -9.44 6.12
N ASP A 144 3.73 -9.33 7.43
CA ASP A 144 3.44 -10.41 8.38
C ASP A 144 1.93 -10.68 8.48
N ILE A 145 1.12 -9.61 8.60
CA ILE A 145 -0.35 -9.71 8.61
C ILE A 145 -0.86 -10.32 7.30
N GLU A 146 -0.36 -9.86 6.15
CA GLU A 146 -0.74 -10.40 4.85
C GLU A 146 -0.38 -11.89 4.72
N ALA A 147 0.79 -12.31 5.20
CA ALA A 147 1.21 -13.70 5.18
C ALA A 147 0.30 -14.56 6.05
N ARG A 148 0.03 -14.11 7.29
CA ARG A 148 -0.88 -14.79 8.22
C ARG A 148 -2.28 -14.94 7.65
N LEU A 149 -2.82 -13.90 7.00
CA LEU A 149 -4.13 -13.95 6.37
C LEU A 149 -4.18 -14.99 5.24
N ARG A 150 -3.16 -15.02 4.37
CA ARG A 150 -3.09 -16.03 3.30
C ARG A 150 -3.03 -17.46 3.82
N ASP A 151 -2.30 -17.70 4.90
CA ASP A 151 -2.18 -19.04 5.47
C ASP A 151 -3.50 -19.49 6.14
N LEU A 152 -4.20 -18.57 6.79
CA LEU A 152 -5.55 -18.81 7.30
C LEU A 152 -6.52 -19.11 6.15
N GLU A 153 -6.51 -18.32 5.08
CA GLU A 153 -7.36 -18.54 3.88
C GLU A 153 -7.16 -19.91 3.26
N LYS A 154 -5.92 -20.39 3.15
CA LYS A 154 -5.63 -21.74 2.64
C LYS A 154 -6.18 -22.84 3.53
N CYS A 155 -6.29 -22.58 4.83
CA CYS A 155 -6.80 -23.54 5.81
C CYS A 155 -8.33 -23.52 5.91
N LEU A 156 -9.01 -22.42 5.55
CA LEU A 156 -10.47 -22.30 5.66
C LEU A 156 -11.27 -23.42 4.94
N PRO A 157 -10.89 -23.88 3.73
CA PRO A 157 -11.61 -24.96 3.06
C PRO A 157 -11.60 -26.30 3.81
N THR A 158 -10.53 -26.57 4.58
CA THR A 158 -10.37 -27.83 5.33
C THR A 158 -10.69 -27.69 6.81
N GLN A 159 -10.62 -26.47 7.34
CA GLN A 159 -10.79 -26.14 8.75
C GLN A 159 -11.67 -24.87 8.89
N PRO A 160 -12.99 -24.99 8.66
CA PRO A 160 -13.91 -23.85 8.73
C PRO A 160 -13.96 -23.19 10.12
N GLN A 161 -13.57 -23.91 11.19
CA GLN A 161 -13.43 -23.37 12.54
C GLN A 161 -12.41 -22.24 12.66
N LYS A 162 -11.41 -22.16 11.77
CA LYS A 162 -10.43 -21.07 11.70
C LYS A 162 -11.00 -19.78 11.12
N MET A 163 -12.28 -19.75 10.74
CA MET A 163 -12.94 -18.54 10.25
C MET A 163 -12.96 -17.43 11.29
N GLU A 164 -13.08 -17.75 12.57
CA GLU A 164 -13.02 -16.73 13.62
C GLU A 164 -11.60 -16.19 13.80
N ASP A 165 -10.58 -17.06 13.76
CA ASP A 165 -9.17 -16.64 13.78
C ASP A 165 -8.84 -15.72 12.59
N TRP A 166 -9.39 -16.03 11.41
CA TRP A 166 -9.27 -15.20 10.22
C TRP A 166 -9.99 -13.85 10.40
N ARG A 167 -11.21 -13.84 10.95
CA ARG A 167 -11.95 -12.60 11.24
C ARG A 167 -11.22 -11.73 12.26
N GLN A 168 -10.57 -12.36 13.24
CA GLN A 168 -9.77 -11.64 14.23
C GLN A 168 -8.48 -11.10 13.61
N ALA A 169 -7.81 -11.87 12.74
CA ALA A 169 -6.61 -11.42 12.04
C ALA A 169 -6.90 -10.33 10.99
N SER A 170 -8.08 -10.35 10.36
CA SER A 170 -8.52 -9.35 9.38
C SER A 170 -9.00 -8.06 10.07
N ARG A 171 -9.43 -8.13 11.32
CA ARG A 171 -9.71 -6.97 12.17
C ARG A 171 -8.40 -6.31 12.57
N VAL A 172 -8.02 -5.27 11.84
CA VAL A 172 -6.92 -4.37 12.22
C VAL A 172 -7.20 -3.80 13.62
N PRO A 173 -6.24 -3.80 14.56
CA PRO A 173 -6.47 -3.33 15.93
C PRO A 173 -7.06 -1.90 15.97
N PRO A 174 -8.10 -1.66 16.80
CA PRO A 174 -8.69 -0.34 16.97
C PRO A 174 -7.71 0.55 17.75
N GLY A 175 -6.94 1.33 17.00
CA GLY A 175 -5.93 2.26 17.50
C GLY A 175 -5.06 2.81 16.37
N ASP A 176 -4.88 2.02 15.31
CA ASP A 176 -3.91 2.29 14.24
C ASP A 176 -4.50 2.17 12.82
N TRP A 177 -5.85 2.18 12.71
CA TRP A 177 -6.56 2.00 11.44
C TRP A 177 -6.14 3.03 10.37
N ARG A 178 -5.80 4.25 10.80
CA ARG A 178 -5.34 5.34 9.93
C ARG A 178 -3.98 5.06 9.31
N CYS A 179 -3.13 4.25 9.95
CA CYS A 179 -1.78 3.94 9.49
C CYS A 179 -1.78 2.77 8.51
N LEU A 180 -2.61 1.75 8.72
CA LEU A 180 -2.74 0.63 7.78
C LEU A 180 -3.59 1.01 6.56
N GLU A 181 -4.72 1.71 6.76
CA GLU A 181 -5.48 2.27 5.65
C GLU A 181 -4.60 3.26 4.87
N ARG A 182 -3.84 4.17 5.52
CA ARG A 182 -2.89 4.99 4.77
C ARG A 182 -1.76 4.19 4.17
N TYR A 183 -1.23 3.13 4.78
CA TYR A 183 -0.16 2.37 4.15
C TYR A 183 -0.67 1.64 2.92
N VAL A 184 -1.83 0.98 2.99
CA VAL A 184 -2.50 0.38 1.84
C VAL A 184 -2.81 1.50 0.84
N HIS A 185 -3.53 2.53 1.23
CA HIS A 185 -3.93 3.65 0.38
C HIS A 185 -2.75 4.48 -0.15
N LYS A 186 -1.57 4.50 0.49
CA LYS A 186 -0.31 5.16 0.08
C LYS A 186 0.58 4.23 -0.72
N SER A 187 0.58 2.93 -0.45
CA SER A 187 1.21 1.92 -1.30
C SER A 187 0.46 1.83 -2.63
N TYR A 188 -0.87 1.85 -2.59
CA TYR A 188 -1.75 1.99 -3.76
C TYR A 188 -1.60 3.39 -4.38
N ARG A 189 -1.64 4.51 -3.62
CA ARG A 189 -1.46 5.89 -4.19
C ARG A 189 -0.07 6.14 -4.77
N GLN A 190 1.02 5.75 -4.13
CA GLN A 190 2.38 5.98 -4.66
C GLN A 190 2.66 5.08 -5.85
N ARG A 191 2.15 3.84 -5.88
CA ARG A 191 2.31 2.93 -7.02
C ARG A 191 1.39 3.30 -8.19
N LEU A 192 0.18 3.82 -7.95
CA LEU A 192 -0.76 4.26 -9.00
C LEU A 192 -0.51 5.69 -9.49
N HIS A 193 -0.16 6.65 -8.64
CA HIS A 193 0.05 8.06 -9.05
C HIS A 193 1.45 8.37 -9.58
N ALA A 194 2.45 7.52 -9.33
CA ALA A 194 3.72 7.70 -10.03
C ALA A 194 3.55 7.45 -11.55
N GLU A 195 2.46 6.81 -11.99
CA GLU A 195 2.35 6.26 -13.34
C GLU A 195 0.98 6.44 -14.04
N GLY A 196 -0.06 6.95 -13.36
CA GLY A 196 -1.40 7.11 -13.94
C GLY A 196 -1.75 8.56 -14.30
N ASP A 197 -2.02 8.82 -15.58
CA ASP A 197 -2.69 10.04 -16.05
C ASP A 197 -4.13 10.11 -15.48
N LYS A 198 -4.80 11.27 -15.63
CA LYS A 198 -6.07 11.72 -15.00
C LYS A 198 -7.20 10.69 -14.72
N ALA A 199 -7.20 9.50 -15.32
CA ALA A 199 -8.10 8.39 -15.04
C ALA A 199 -8.04 7.87 -13.58
N GLY A 200 -6.89 8.00 -12.90
CA GLY A 200 -6.76 7.61 -11.48
C GLY A 200 -7.64 8.43 -10.53
N ALA A 201 -8.02 9.65 -10.91
CA ALA A 201 -8.90 10.51 -10.11
C ALA A 201 -10.36 10.01 -10.09
N SER A 202 -10.86 9.43 -11.20
CA SER A 202 -12.22 8.86 -11.24
C SER A 202 -12.36 7.57 -10.42
N LEU A 203 -11.33 6.71 -10.41
CA LEU A 203 -11.30 5.53 -9.54
C LEU A 203 -11.24 5.90 -8.06
N GLN A 204 -10.58 7.01 -7.71
CA GLN A 204 -10.57 7.54 -6.34
C GLN A 204 -11.95 8.00 -5.89
N VAL A 205 -12.75 8.62 -6.77
CA VAL A 205 -14.14 9.00 -6.46
C VAL A 205 -14.99 7.74 -6.23
N CYS A 206 -14.82 6.69 -7.05
CA CYS A 206 -15.50 5.42 -6.84
C CYS A 206 -15.10 4.73 -5.53
N LEU A 207 -13.80 4.62 -5.22
CA LEU A 207 -13.31 4.03 -3.97
C LEU A 207 -13.76 4.81 -2.73
N ASN A 208 -13.70 6.15 -2.78
CA ASN A 208 -14.20 7.00 -1.70
C ASN A 208 -15.72 6.82 -1.52
N SER A 209 -16.48 6.70 -2.61
CA SER A 209 -17.93 6.48 -2.53
C SER A 209 -18.29 5.11 -1.96
N MET A 210 -17.56 4.05 -2.32
CA MET A 210 -17.76 2.69 -1.77
C MET A 210 -17.39 2.62 -0.29
N LEU A 211 -16.30 3.26 0.12
CA LEU A 211 -15.92 3.35 1.54
C LEU A 211 -16.97 4.13 2.35
N THR A 212 -17.61 5.15 1.77
CA THR A 212 -18.65 5.93 2.45
C THR A 212 -19.94 5.13 2.66
N ILE A 213 -20.28 4.21 1.75
CA ILE A 213 -21.49 3.39 1.83
C ILE A 213 -21.39 2.32 2.93
N HIS A 214 -20.18 1.87 3.28
CA HIS A 214 -19.95 0.93 4.37
C HIS A 214 -19.74 1.58 5.76
N LEU A 215 -19.86 2.92 5.87
CA LEU A 215 -19.68 3.68 7.11
C LEU A 215 -20.98 3.97 7.90
N LEU A 216 -22.14 3.47 7.47
CA LEU A 216 -23.35 3.55 8.29
C LEU A 216 -23.50 2.28 9.14
N PRO A 217 -23.50 2.38 10.47
CA PRO A 217 -23.76 1.23 11.33
C PRO A 217 -25.23 0.82 11.18
N HIS A 218 -25.45 -0.47 10.92
CA HIS A 218 -26.68 -1.16 11.33
C HIS A 218 -26.43 -1.83 12.68
#